data_AF-A0A392SW40-F1
#
_entry.id   AF-A0A392SW40-F1
#
_cell.length_a   1.000
_cell.length_b   1.000
_cell.length_c   1.000
_cell.angle_alpha   90.00
_cell.angle_beta   90.00
_cell.angle_gamma   90.00
#
_symmetry.space_group_name_H-M   'P 1'
#
loop_
_entity.id
_entity.type
_entity.pdbx_description
1 polymer ?
#
loop_
_entity_poly.entity_id
_entity_poly.type
_entity_poly.pdbx_seq_one_letter_code
_entity_poly.pdbx_strand_id
1 'polypeptide(L)'
;MEDVWTMKKQLPDFVGTDPVGWITATERFFEMNEVPSRDKLQWAFMSMEDEQAMMWFYYWCEENPNADWNSFSIAMIREFGAQMVQNQESE
;
A
#
# COMPACT_ATOMS: atom_id res chain seq x y z
N MET A 1 8.49 -14.80 16.10
CA MET A 1 8.22 -13.38 16.41
C MET A 1 9.34 -12.48 15.88
N GLU A 2 10.60 -12.90 15.93
CA GLU A 2 11.73 -12.14 15.33
C GLU A 2 11.61 -12.01 13.79
N ASP A 3 11.06 -13.01 13.10
CA ASP A 3 10.96 -13.00 11.63
C ASP A 3 9.98 -11.94 11.10
N VAL A 4 8.81 -11.78 11.74
CA VAL A 4 7.78 -10.82 11.28
C VAL A 4 8.29 -9.38 11.35
N TRP A 5 8.98 -9.03 12.44
CA TRP A 5 9.56 -7.68 12.59
C TRP A 5 10.75 -7.46 11.64
N THR A 6 11.49 -8.52 11.33
CA THR A 6 12.58 -8.47 10.34
C THR A 6 12.04 -8.27 8.93
N MET A 7 10.93 -8.93 8.60
CA MET A 7 10.22 -8.76 7.33
C MET A 7 9.59 -7.37 7.22
N LYS A 8 8.93 -6.87 8.28
CA LYS A 8 8.33 -5.53 8.29
C LYS A 8 9.37 -4.43 8.00
N LYS A 9 10.61 -4.57 8.47
CA LYS A 9 11.69 -3.61 8.16
C LYS A 9 12.06 -3.54 6.67
N GLN A 10 11.73 -4.57 5.89
CA GLN A 10 12.00 -4.64 4.45
C GLN A 10 10.80 -4.18 3.62
N LEU A 11 9.62 -4.08 4.24
CA LEU A 11 8.42 -3.59 3.58
C LEU A 11 8.52 -2.06 3.44
N PRO A 12 8.33 -1.49 2.24
CA PRO A 12 8.36 -0.05 2.05
C PRO A 12 7.19 0.62 2.75
N ASP A 13 7.45 1.75 3.38
CA ASP A 13 6.41 2.55 4.01
C ASP A 13 5.70 3.44 2.99
N PHE A 14 4.38 3.56 3.13
CA PHE A 14 3.55 4.49 2.35
C PHE A 14 3.32 5.77 3.15
N VAL A 15 3.73 6.88 2.56
CA VAL A 15 3.68 8.21 3.18
C VAL A 15 2.65 9.13 2.50
N GLY A 16 1.61 8.54 1.90
CA GLY A 16 0.52 9.29 1.24
C GLY A 16 0.80 9.73 -0.19
N THR A 17 2.03 9.55 -0.70
CA THR A 17 2.46 9.97 -2.05
C THR A 17 3.04 8.79 -2.83
N ASP A 18 3.10 8.92 -4.16
CA ASP A 18 3.63 7.89 -5.08
C ASP A 18 3.05 6.48 -4.86
N PRO A 19 1.73 6.28 -5.06
CA PRO A 19 1.13 4.97 -4.89
C PRO A 19 1.67 3.93 -5.86
N VAL A 20 2.07 4.33 -7.08
CA VAL A 20 2.58 3.40 -8.10
C VAL A 20 3.94 2.83 -7.70
N GLY A 21 4.86 3.68 -7.26
CA GLY A 21 6.18 3.29 -6.77
C GLY A 21 6.07 2.41 -5.53
N TRP A 22 5.20 2.80 -4.58
CA TRP A 22 4.95 2.01 -3.39
C TRP A 22 4.33 0.64 -3.69
N ILE A 23 3.32 0.55 -4.55
CA ILE A 23 2.72 -0.74 -5.00
C ILE A 23 3.80 -1.62 -5.61
N THR A 24 4.61 -1.07 -6.54
CA THR A 24 5.66 -1.83 -7.23
C THR A 24 6.69 -2.39 -6.25
N ALA A 25 7.12 -1.59 -5.27
CA ALA A 25 8.07 -2.03 -4.25
C ALA A 25 7.46 -3.08 -3.30
N THR A 26 6.20 -2.89 -2.93
CA THR A 26 5.44 -3.80 -2.06
C THR A 26 5.19 -5.16 -2.73
N GLU A 27 4.88 -5.18 -4.03
CA GLU A 27 4.73 -6.41 -4.81
C GLU A 27 6.01 -7.22 -4.85
N ARG A 28 7.16 -6.57 -5.09
CA ARG A 28 8.47 -7.22 -5.01
C ARG A 28 8.74 -7.82 -3.64
N PHE A 29 8.39 -7.09 -2.58
CA PHE A 29 8.50 -7.62 -1.22
C PHE A 29 7.62 -8.86 -1.02
N PHE A 30 6.37 -8.84 -1.50
CA PHE A 30 5.48 -10.00 -1.41
C PHE A 30 6.00 -11.21 -2.16
N GLU A 31 6.57 -11.03 -3.36
CA GLU A 31 7.17 -12.09 -4.16
C GLU A 31 8.39 -12.70 -3.46
N MET A 32 9.32 -11.86 -3.00
CA MET A 32 10.55 -12.31 -2.33
C MET A 32 10.30 -13.09 -1.04
N ASN A 33 9.21 -12.76 -0.34
CA ASN A 33 8.86 -13.33 0.95
C ASN A 33 7.70 -14.34 0.88
N GLU A 34 7.28 -14.71 -0.33
CA GLU A 34 6.17 -15.65 -0.57
C GLU A 34 4.89 -15.31 0.21
N VAL A 35 4.57 -14.01 0.33
CA VAL A 35 3.43 -13.53 1.10
C VAL A 35 2.12 -14.02 0.46
N PRO A 36 1.30 -14.82 1.18
CA PRO A 36 0.05 -15.34 0.64
C PRO A 36 -0.93 -14.22 0.28
N SER A 37 -1.68 -14.37 -0.81
CA SER A 37 -2.62 -13.35 -1.30
C SER A 37 -3.60 -12.85 -0.23
N ARG A 38 -4.06 -13.73 0.66
CA ARG A 38 -4.97 -13.41 1.77
C ARG A 38 -4.35 -12.47 2.83
N ASP A 39 -3.02 -12.46 2.94
CA ASP A 39 -2.27 -11.72 3.96
C ASP A 39 -1.75 -10.37 3.42
N LYS A 40 -1.76 -10.16 2.09
CA LYS A 40 -1.20 -8.96 1.43
C LYS A 40 -1.79 -7.64 1.93
N LEU A 41 -3.12 -7.56 2.09
CA LEU A 41 -3.77 -6.34 2.58
C LEU A 41 -3.38 -6.01 4.02
N GLN A 42 -3.17 -7.03 4.87
CA GLN A 42 -2.72 -6.82 6.23
C GLN A 42 -1.30 -6.27 6.26
N TRP A 43 -0.40 -6.79 5.42
CA TRP A 43 0.95 -6.24 5.28
C TRP A 43 0.93 -4.80 4.76
N ALA A 44 0.12 -4.54 3.74
CA ALA A 44 -0.07 -3.21 3.17
C ALA A 44 -0.55 -2.20 4.22
N PHE A 45 -1.50 -2.57 5.07
CA PHE A 45 -1.97 -1.74 6.17
C PHE A 45 -0.85 -1.44 7.17
N MET A 46 -0.02 -2.43 7.51
CA MET A 46 1.13 -2.23 8.40
C MET A 46 2.20 -1.30 7.82
N SER A 47 2.27 -1.11 6.50
CA SER A 47 3.17 -0.13 5.86
C SER A 47 2.61 1.28 5.74
N MET A 48 1.37 1.53 6.14
CA MET A 48 0.84 2.90 6.10
C MET A 48 1.42 3.71 7.27
N GLU A 49 2.13 4.79 6.96
CA GLU A 49 2.67 5.73 7.96
C GLU A 49 1.99 7.10 7.90
N ASP A 50 1.28 7.41 6.81
CA ASP A 50 0.43 8.60 6.70
C ASP A 50 -0.96 8.37 7.31
N GLU A 51 -1.39 9.29 8.18
CA GLU A 51 -2.65 9.19 8.93
C GLU A 51 -3.88 9.24 8.00
N GLN A 52 -3.84 10.05 6.94
CA GLN A 52 -4.94 10.15 5.99
C GLN A 52 -5.06 8.88 5.16
N ALA A 53 -3.93 8.31 4.73
CA ALA A 53 -3.88 7.02 4.03
C ALA A 53 -4.38 5.87 4.90
N MET A 54 -3.99 5.82 6.19
CA MET A 54 -4.50 4.84 7.15
C MET A 54 -6.02 4.92 7.32
N MET A 55 -6.53 6.13 7.52
CA MET A 55 -7.97 6.36 7.72
C MET A 55 -8.76 6.00 6.45
N TRP A 56 -8.27 6.40 5.28
CA TRP A 56 -8.87 6.02 4.00
C TRP A 56 -8.90 4.50 3.81
N PHE A 57 -7.78 3.81 4.08
CA PHE A 57 -7.71 2.34 3.96
C PHE A 57 -8.77 1.70 4.87
N TYR A 58 -8.84 2.12 6.13
CA TYR A 58 -9.82 1.59 7.08
C TYR A 58 -11.25 1.66 6.53
N TYR A 59 -11.69 2.84 6.06
CA TYR A 59 -13.03 3.00 5.49
C TYR A 59 -13.22 2.24 4.18
N TRP A 60 -12.20 2.24 3.32
CA TRP A 60 -12.24 1.49 2.06
C TRP A 60 -12.43 -0.01 2.31
N CYS A 61 -11.82 -0.58 3.34
CA CYS A 61 -12.02 -1.97 3.75
C CYS A 61 -13.45 -2.25 4.24
N GLU A 62 -14.05 -1.33 5.00
CA GLU A 62 -15.45 -1.46 5.44
C GLU A 62 -16.40 -1.49 4.25
N GLU A 63 -16.13 -0.70 3.21
CA GLU A 63 -16.92 -0.67 1.97
C GLU A 63 -16.63 -1.86 1.03
N ASN A 64 -15.46 -2.49 1.15
CA ASN A 64 -15.00 -3.54 0.25
C ASN A 64 -14.58 -4.83 1.01
N PRO A 65 -15.51 -5.55 1.67
CA PRO A 65 -15.20 -6.67 2.57
C PRO A 65 -14.57 -7.89 1.87
N ASN A 66 -14.74 -8.01 0.55
CA ASN A 66 -14.18 -9.09 -0.27
C ASN A 66 -13.03 -8.59 -1.16
N ALA A 67 -12.44 -7.43 -0.83
CA ALA A 67 -11.32 -6.89 -1.57
C ALA A 67 -10.11 -7.83 -1.58
N ASP A 68 -9.37 -7.76 -2.66
CA ASP A 68 -8.05 -8.37 -2.78
C ASP A 68 -7.00 -7.28 -3.05
N TRP A 69 -5.74 -7.71 -3.16
CA TRP A 69 -4.63 -6.81 -3.46
C TRP A 69 -4.83 -6.03 -4.76
N ASN A 70 -5.46 -6.63 -5.77
CA ASN A 70 -5.62 -6.01 -7.08
C ASN A 70 -6.69 -4.90 -7.03
N SER A 71 -7.84 -5.15 -6.41
CA SER A 71 -8.86 -4.11 -6.23
C SER A 71 -8.34 -2.96 -5.36
N PHE A 72 -7.56 -3.27 -4.33
CA PHE A 72 -6.90 -2.27 -3.48
C PHE A 72 -5.88 -1.43 -4.24
N SER A 73 -5.00 -2.05 -5.05
CA SER A 73 -3.98 -1.34 -5.83
C SER A 73 -4.60 -0.34 -6.81
N ILE A 74 -5.72 -0.72 -7.45
CA ILE A 74 -6.47 0.17 -8.33
C ILE A 74 -7.07 1.35 -7.53
N ALA A 75 -7.63 1.08 -6.35
CA ALA A 75 -8.20 2.11 -5.48
C ALA A 75 -7.13 3.10 -4.97
N MET A 76 -5.96 2.60 -4.57
CA MET A 76 -4.81 3.41 -4.14
C MET A 76 -4.36 4.38 -5.23
N ILE A 77 -4.26 3.91 -6.48
CA ILE A 77 -3.87 4.78 -7.61
C ILE A 77 -4.94 5.85 -7.86
N ARG A 78 -6.23 5.53 -7.70
CA ARG A 78 -7.31 6.50 -7.88
C ARG A 78 -7.32 7.58 -6.79
N GLU A 79 -7.10 7.18 -5.54
CA GLU A 79 -7.12 8.10 -4.40
C GLU A 79 -5.87 8.97 -4.35
N PHE A 80 -4.68 8.36 -4.44
CA PHE A 80 -3.40 9.04 -4.17
C PHE A 80 -2.60 9.35 -5.45
N GLY A 81 -3.02 8.86 -6.63
CA GLY A 81 -2.23 9.00 -7.86
C GLY A 81 -2.24 10.40 -8.45
N ALA A 82 -3.30 11.20 -8.18
CA ALA A 82 -3.40 12.57 -8.68
C ALA A 82 -2.37 13.53 -8.05
N GLN A 83 -1.82 13.20 -6.88
CA GLN A 83 -0.77 14.00 -6.24
C GLN A 83 0.54 14.05 -7.04
N MET A 84 0.73 13.16 -8.03
CA MET A 84 1.88 13.20 -8.93
C MET A 84 1.80 14.28 -10.01
N VAL A 85 0.60 14.59 -10.52
CA VAL A 85 0.45 15.40 -11.73
C VAL A 85 0.73 16.88 -11.45
N GLN A 86 0.52 17.36 -10.23
CA GLN A 86 0.73 18.78 -9.90
C GLN A 86 2.21 19.18 -9.80
N ASN A 87 3.14 18.25 -9.62
CA ASN A 87 4.57 18.55 -9.48
C ASN A 87 5.36 18.48 -10.80
N GLN A 88 4.76 18.05 -11.91
CA GLN A 88 5.44 17.99 -13.21
C GLN A 88 5.05 19.10 -14.20
N GLU A 89 4.00 19.89 -13.91
CA GLU A 89 3.58 21.03 -14.75
C GLU A 89 4.17 22.37 -14.32
N SER A 90 5.15 22.37 -13.40
CA SER A 90 5.81 23.57 -12.85
C SER A 90 7.30 23.66 -13.21
N GLU A 91 7.71 23.16 -14.39
CA GLU A 91 9.05 23.38 -14.97
C GLU A 91 8.98 24.09 -16.33
#